data_AF-A0A1S2CVE9-F1
#
_entry.id   AF-A0A1S2CVE9-F1
#
_cell.length_a   1.000
_cell.length_b   1.000
_cell.length_c   1.000
_cell.angle_alpha   90.00
_cell.angle_beta   90.00
_cell.angle_gamma   90.00
#
_symmetry.space_group_name_H-M   'P 1'
#
loop_
_entity.id
_entity.type
_entity.pdbx_description
1 polymer ?
#
loop_
_entity_poly.entity_id
_entity_poly.type
_entity_poly.pdbx_seq_one_letter_code
_entity_poly.pdbx_strand_id
1 'polypeptide(L)'
;MAKYDKVSPETQQEAVKIARANQKPGQTKEQTQLIAQGIQKGIDEYKKQMKVRAREASRQKKLQSKAKQSQGTPLPEDQDDQIELVEVTRQHPLPWVLLGLSWLGFAAAWFWRS
;
A
#
# COMPACT_ATOMS: atom_id res chain seq x y z
N MET A 1 -9.76 4.62 30.90
CA MET A 1 -9.17 3.44 30.21
C MET A 1 -10.04 3.05 29.04
N ALA A 2 -9.57 3.20 27.80
CA ALA A 2 -10.31 2.79 26.62
C ALA A 2 -10.32 1.25 26.53
N LYS A 3 -11.49 0.63 26.68
CA LYS A 3 -11.71 -0.81 26.59
C LYS A 3 -11.65 -1.26 25.13
N TYR A 4 -10.45 -1.43 24.56
CA TYR A 4 -10.27 -1.90 23.18
C TYR A 4 -9.37 -3.14 23.08
N ASP A 5 -9.24 -3.91 24.17
CA ASP A 5 -8.46 -5.15 24.20
C ASP A 5 -9.27 -6.43 23.95
N LYS A 6 -10.58 -6.35 23.74
CA LYS A 6 -11.34 -7.54 23.38
C LYS A 6 -11.24 -7.79 21.89
N VAL A 7 -10.32 -8.68 21.54
CA VAL A 7 -10.27 -9.29 20.22
C VAL A 7 -11.65 -9.86 19.88
N SER A 8 -12.18 -9.50 18.71
CA SER A 8 -13.51 -9.95 18.29
C SER A 8 -13.54 -11.47 18.26
N PRO A 9 -14.58 -12.12 18.82
CA PRO A 9 -14.74 -13.57 18.73
C PRO A 9 -14.77 -14.06 17.28
N GLU A 10 -15.20 -13.22 16.33
CA GLU A 10 -15.18 -13.50 14.90
C GLU A 10 -13.75 -13.65 14.38
N THR A 11 -12.84 -12.72 14.72
CA THR A 11 -11.41 -12.78 14.34
C THR A 11 -10.76 -14.06 14.87
N GLN A 12 -11.14 -14.51 16.07
CA GLN A 12 -10.62 -15.75 16.66
C GLN A 12 -11.07 -16.98 15.86
N GLN A 13 -12.35 -17.04 15.52
CA GLN A 13 -12.91 -18.16 14.74
C GLN A 13 -12.33 -18.22 13.33
N GLU A 14 -12.19 -17.07 12.67
CA GLU A 14 -11.55 -16.97 11.37
C GLU A 14 -10.09 -17.38 11.42
N ALA A 15 -9.34 -16.94 12.43
CA ALA A 15 -7.95 -17.32 12.61
C ALA A 15 -7.78 -18.83 12.80
N VAL A 16 -8.65 -19.47 13.59
CA VAL A 16 -8.66 -20.94 13.75
C VAL A 16 -9.03 -21.63 12.44
N LYS A 17 -10.02 -21.12 11.69
CA LYS A 17 -10.42 -21.67 10.40
C LYS A 17 -9.28 -21.62 9.38
N ILE A 18 -8.59 -20.48 9.28
CA ILE A 18 -7.44 -20.30 8.39
C ILE A 18 -6.27 -21.20 8.81
N ALA A 19 -5.96 -21.27 10.12
CA ALA A 19 -4.90 -22.13 10.62
C ALA A 19 -5.16 -23.61 10.32
N ARG A 20 -6.41 -24.07 10.50
CA ARG A 20 -6.82 -25.45 10.16
C ARG A 20 -6.81 -25.71 8.67
N ALA A 21 -7.26 -24.75 7.85
CA ALA A 21 -7.25 -24.88 6.40
C ALA A 21 -5.82 -25.02 5.83
N ASN A 22 -4.82 -24.43 6.50
CA ASN A 22 -3.40 -24.48 6.11
C ASN A 22 -2.58 -25.49 6.94
N GLN A 23 -3.25 -26.39 7.68
CA GLN A 23 -2.58 -27.36 8.53
C GLN A 23 -1.77 -28.36 7.68
N LYS A 24 -0.49 -28.54 8.04
CA LYS A 24 0.38 -29.55 7.40
C LYS A 24 0.13 -30.94 8.00
N PRO A 25 0.29 -32.02 7.22
CA PRO A 25 0.25 -33.39 7.73
C PRO A 25 1.24 -33.56 8.90
N GLY A 26 0.78 -34.14 10.01
CA GLY A 26 1.59 -34.35 11.22
C GLY A 26 1.64 -33.18 12.21
N GLN A 27 1.00 -32.03 11.92
CA GLN A 27 0.92 -30.91 12.85
C GLN A 27 -0.03 -31.20 14.02
N THR A 28 0.39 -30.90 15.26
CA THR A 28 -0.45 -31.10 16.46
C THR A 28 -1.52 -30.02 16.58
N LYS A 29 -2.63 -30.34 17.27
CA LYS A 29 -3.71 -29.38 17.52
C LYS A 29 -3.22 -28.12 18.25
N GLU A 30 -2.28 -28.29 19.17
CA GLU A 30 -1.69 -27.20 19.94
C GLU A 30 -0.85 -26.27 19.04
N GLN A 31 -0.07 -26.82 18.11
CA GLN A 31 0.67 -26.04 17.12
C GLN A 31 -0.28 -25.26 16.20
N THR A 32 -1.35 -25.88 15.70
CA THR A 32 -2.37 -25.18 14.92
C THR A 32 -3.03 -24.05 15.72
N GLN A 33 -3.25 -24.26 17.03
CA GLN A 33 -3.82 -23.25 17.93
C GLN A 33 -2.86 -22.07 18.15
N LEU A 34 -1.56 -22.32 18.30
CA LEU A 34 -0.54 -21.25 18.39
C LEU A 34 -0.48 -20.43 17.10
N ILE A 35 -0.59 -21.08 15.94
CA ILE A 35 -0.68 -20.38 14.64
C ILE A 35 -1.93 -19.52 14.57
N ALA A 36 -3.08 -20.03 15.00
CA ALA A 36 -4.32 -19.26 15.06
C ALA A 36 -4.18 -18.01 15.95
N GLN A 37 -3.53 -18.12 17.11
CA GLN A 37 -3.24 -16.97 17.96
C GLN A 37 -2.33 -15.94 17.28
N GLY A 38 -1.34 -16.39 16.51
CA GLY A 38 -0.48 -15.51 15.70
C GLY A 38 -1.27 -14.76 14.63
N ILE A 39 -2.12 -15.45 13.88
CA ILE A 39 -2.98 -14.83 12.85
C ILE A 39 -3.92 -13.80 13.48
N GLN A 40 -4.52 -14.14 14.62
CA GLN A 40 -5.38 -13.24 15.38
C GLN A 40 -4.67 -11.94 15.75
N LYS A 41 -3.47 -12.03 16.34
CA LYS A 41 -2.66 -10.85 16.71
C LYS A 41 -2.30 -10.01 15.48
N GLY A 42 -1.91 -10.65 14.38
CA GLY A 42 -1.58 -9.94 13.13
C GLY A 42 -2.75 -9.14 12.58
N ILE A 43 -3.97 -9.70 12.59
CA ILE A 43 -5.18 -8.99 12.14
C ILE A 43 -5.46 -7.79 13.03
N ASP A 44 -5.29 -7.93 14.35
CA ASP A 44 -5.54 -6.84 15.30
C ASP A 44 -4.53 -5.70 15.15
N GLU A 45 -3.24 -6.02 15.02
CA GLU A 45 -2.19 -5.04 14.77
C GLU A 45 -2.43 -4.29 13.46
N TYR A 46 -2.77 -5.01 12.38
CA TYR A 46 -3.09 -4.40 11.09
C TYR A 46 -4.29 -3.44 11.21
N LYS A 47 -5.39 -3.89 11.83
CA LYS A 47 -6.58 -3.05 12.05
C LYS A 47 -6.26 -1.82 12.89
N LYS A 48 -5.37 -1.95 13.89
CA LYS A 48 -4.91 -0.83 14.72
C LYS A 48 -4.13 0.19 13.90
N GLN A 49 -3.15 -0.25 13.11
CA GLN A 49 -2.36 0.62 12.25
C GLN A 49 -3.24 1.37 11.24
N MET A 50 -4.19 0.67 10.61
CA MET A 50 -5.12 1.27 9.66
C MET A 50 -6.02 2.33 10.29
N LYS A 51 -6.52 2.09 11.52
CA LYS A 51 -7.29 3.10 12.26
C LYS A 51 -6.46 4.34 12.61
N VAL A 52 -5.19 4.17 12.99
CA VAL A 52 -4.28 5.29 13.26
C VAL A 52 -4.06 6.11 11.99
N ARG A 53 -3.71 5.45 10.88
CA ARG A 53 -3.51 6.11 9.59
C ARG A 53 -4.75 6.88 9.11
N ALA A 54 -5.94 6.29 9.25
CA ALA A 54 -7.19 6.97 8.90
C ALA A 54 -7.45 8.24 9.74
N ARG A 55 -7.07 8.21 11.02
CA ARG A 55 -7.19 9.37 11.92
C ARG A 55 -6.17 10.46 11.61
N GLU A 56 -4.96 10.09 11.21
CA GLU A 56 -3.94 11.06 10.79
C GLU A 56 -4.35 11.75 9.49
N ALA A 57 -4.84 10.98 8.51
CA ALA A 57 -5.35 11.53 7.26
C ALA A 57 -6.53 12.51 7.50
N SER A 58 -7.46 12.18 8.39
CA SER A 58 -8.58 13.08 8.71
C SER A 58 -8.12 14.34 9.44
N ARG A 59 -7.11 14.25 10.32
CA ARG A 59 -6.47 15.43 10.94
C ARG A 59 -5.81 16.33 9.88
N GLN A 60 -5.05 15.76 8.96
CA GLN A 60 -4.40 16.51 7.89
C GLN A 60 -5.42 17.22 6.99
N LYS A 61 -6.48 16.52 6.56
CA LYS A 61 -7.57 17.15 5.78
C LYS A 61 -8.20 18.33 6.51
N LYS A 62 -8.44 18.19 7.82
CA LYS A 62 -9.01 19.27 8.66
C LYS A 62 -8.06 20.46 8.82
N LEU A 63 -6.75 20.23 8.89
CA LEU A 63 -5.75 21.29 8.93
C LEU A 63 -5.67 22.03 7.59
N GLN A 64 -5.68 21.30 6.47
CA GLN A 64 -5.67 21.87 5.13
C GLN A 64 -6.93 22.67 4.83
N SER A 65 -8.11 22.18 5.23
CA SER A 65 -9.37 22.92 5.03
C SER A 65 -9.39 24.21 5.85
N LYS A 66 -8.87 24.19 7.08
CA LYS A 66 -8.72 25.41 7.90
C LYS A 66 -7.72 26.40 7.29
N ALA A 67 -6.59 25.92 6.78
CA ALA A 67 -5.59 26.78 6.13
C ALA A 67 -6.15 27.45 4.86
N LYS A 68 -6.88 26.70 4.03
CA LYS A 68 -7.60 27.23 2.86
C LYS A 68 -8.69 28.23 3.24
N GLN A 69 -9.39 28.03 4.36
CA GLN A 69 -10.42 28.96 4.82
C GLN A 69 -9.83 30.25 5.41
N SER A 70 -8.63 30.21 6.00
CA SER A 70 -7.94 31.40 6.51
C SER A 70 -7.25 32.25 5.45
N GLN A 71 -6.96 31.68 4.27
CA GLN A 71 -6.49 32.41 3.10
C GLN A 71 -7.69 32.66 2.20
N GLY A 72 -8.33 33.82 2.31
CA GLY A 72 -9.53 34.19 1.53
C GLY A 72 -9.27 34.35 0.03
N THR A 73 -8.91 33.26 -0.64
CA THR A 73 -8.67 33.20 -2.08
C THR A 73 -9.65 32.19 -2.68
N PRO A 74 -10.71 32.64 -3.38
CA PRO A 74 -11.55 31.74 -4.16
C PRO A 74 -10.82 31.47 -5.49
N LEU A 75 -10.34 30.25 -5.67
CA LEU A 75 -9.91 29.71 -6.97
C LEU A 75 -10.54 28.32 -7.14
N PRO A 76 -10.86 27.93 -8.38
CA PRO A 76 -12.10 27.25 -8.72
C PRO A 76 -12.11 25.78 -8.29
N GLU A 77 -13.32 25.31 -7.98
CA GLU A 77 -13.72 23.92 -8.15
C GLU A 77 -13.45 23.46 -9.59
N ASP A 78 -13.43 22.13 -9.78
CA ASP A 78 -13.14 21.39 -11.01
C ASP A 78 -11.67 21.04 -11.24
N GLN A 79 -11.18 20.01 -10.52
CA GLN A 79 -10.54 18.86 -11.19
C GLN A 79 -10.99 17.58 -10.49
N ASP A 80 -12.02 17.04 -11.13
CA ASP A 80 -12.55 15.69 -11.15
C ASP A 80 -11.52 14.58 -10.91
N ASP A 81 -12.06 13.48 -10.42
CA ASP A 81 -11.44 12.21 -10.13
C ASP A 81 -10.48 11.74 -11.23
N GLN A 82 -9.17 11.76 -10.99
CA GLN A 82 -8.30 10.69 -11.48
C GLN A 82 -7.32 10.26 -10.40
N ILE A 83 -7.39 8.97 -10.14
CA ILE A 83 -6.53 8.18 -9.27
C ILE A 83 -5.09 8.37 -9.73
N GLU A 84 -4.40 9.36 -9.17
CA GLU A 84 -2.94 9.43 -9.24
C GLU A 84 -2.41 8.36 -8.28
N LEU A 85 -2.36 7.12 -8.80
CA LEU A 85 -1.29 6.21 -8.42
C LEU A 85 0.01 6.97 -8.65
N VAL A 86 0.46 7.67 -7.62
CA VAL A 86 1.87 8.02 -7.43
C VAL A 86 2.60 6.70 -7.18
N GLU A 87 2.60 5.83 -8.20
CA GLU A 87 3.77 5.02 -8.44
C GLU A 87 4.89 6.03 -8.68
N VAL A 88 5.89 5.94 -7.81
CA VAL A 88 7.22 6.47 -8.05
C VAL A 88 7.76 5.75 -9.28
N THR A 89 7.31 6.13 -10.46
CA THR A 89 7.96 5.82 -11.71
C THR A 89 8.26 7.16 -12.36
N ARG A 90 9.38 7.74 -11.91
CA ARG A 90 10.11 8.68 -12.75
C ARG A 90 10.52 7.90 -13.99
N GLN A 91 9.63 7.85 -14.98
CA GLN A 91 9.92 7.30 -16.30
C GLN A 91 10.95 8.22 -16.93
N HIS A 92 12.22 7.99 -16.59
CA HIS A 92 13.30 8.73 -17.16
C HIS A 92 13.40 8.32 -18.63
N PRO A 93 13.32 9.24 -19.60
CA PRO A 93 13.45 8.90 -21.03
C PRO A 93 14.90 8.54 -21.44
N LEU A 94 15.83 8.48 -20.47
CA LEU A 94 17.24 8.16 -20.69
C LEU A 94 17.45 6.85 -21.47
N PRO A 95 16.89 5.70 -21.06
CA PRO A 95 17.20 4.43 -21.72
C PRO A 95 16.70 4.41 -23.17
N TRP A 96 15.60 5.09 -23.49
CA TRP A 96 15.09 5.19 -24.86
C TRP A 96 15.98 6.06 -25.75
N VAL A 97 16.49 7.19 -25.23
CA VAL A 97 17.44 8.06 -25.97
C VAL A 97 18.78 7.36 -26.17
N LEU A 98 19.31 6.70 -25.14
CA LEU A 98 20.53 5.89 -25.20
C LEU A 98 20.41 4.76 -26.23
N LEU A 99 19.24 4.13 -26.32
CA LEU A 99 18.97 3.06 -27.28
C LEU A 99 18.96 3.57 -28.72
N GLY A 100 18.26 4.68 -28.99
CA GLY A 100 18.26 5.31 -30.31
C GLY A 100 19.66 5.74 -30.77
N LEU A 101 20.47 6.28 -29.84
CA LEU A 101 21.83 6.71 -30.13
C LEU A 101 22.76 5.52 -30.43
N SER A 102 22.62 4.40 -29.71
CA SER A 102 23.37 3.17 -29.94
C SER A 102 23.10 2.59 -31.34
N TRP A 103 21.84 2.53 -31.75
CA TRP A 103 21.45 2.00 -33.07
C TRP A 103 21.95 2.87 -34.21
N LEU A 104 21.90 4.20 -34.08
CA LEU A 104 22.45 5.12 -35.08
C LEU A 104 23.96 4.91 -35.29
N GLY A 105 24.72 4.76 -34.20
CA GLY A 105 26.15 4.46 -34.29
C GLY A 105 26.44 3.12 -34.96
N PHE A 106 25.66 2.08 -34.64
CA PHE A 106 25.81 0.76 -35.25
C PHE A 106 25.44 0.76 -36.73
N ALA A 107 24.35 1.44 -37.12
CA ALA A 107 23.92 1.57 -38.51
C ALA A 107 24.95 2.34 -39.35
N ALA A 108 25.51 3.44 -38.83
CA ALA A 108 26.55 4.19 -39.50
C ALA A 108 27.83 3.37 -39.68
N ALA A 109 28.25 2.62 -38.65
CA ALA A 109 29.40 1.73 -38.75
C ALA A 109 29.18 0.58 -39.74
N TRP A 110 27.96 0.02 -39.78
CA TRP A 110 27.59 -1.02 -40.74
C TRP A 110 27.62 -0.49 -42.18
N PHE A 111 27.08 0.70 -42.42
CA PHE A 111 27.13 1.36 -43.73
C PHE A 111 28.54 1.75 -44.16
N TRP A 112 29.42 2.11 -43.24
CA TRP A 112 30.82 2.41 -43.57
C TRP A 112 31.62 1.14 -43.90
N ARG A 113 31.26 0.01 -43.26
CA ARG A 113 31.96 -1.26 -43.42
C ARG A 113 31.50 -2.06 -44.67
N SER A 114 30.28 -1.83 -45.15
CA SER A 114 29.70 -2.52 -46.32
C SER A 114 30.01 -1.82 -47.62
#